data_AF-A0A9D6U037-F1
#
_entry.id   AF-A0A9D6U037-F1
#
_cell.length_a   1.000
_cell.length_b   1.000
_cell.length_c   1.000
_cell.angle_alpha   90.00
_cell.angle_beta   90.00
_cell.angle_gamma   90.00
#
_symmetry.space_group_name_H-M   'P 1'
#
loop_
_entity.id
_entity.type
_entity.pdbx_description
1 polymer ?
#
loop_
_entity_poly.entity_id
_entity_poly.type
_entity_poly.pdbx_seq_one_letter_code
_entity_poly.pdbx_strand_id
1 'polypeptide(L)' 'MSELVKIQGYEARNKLERQEVRQRLAGLRAAIRELLDPIRPVDDLNWQVAASQALEGANLQIRLQELEAEAAEIRKALGK' A
#
# COMPACT_ATOMS: atom_id res chain seq x y z
N MET A 1 30.03 10.56 -5.79
CA MET A 1 28.60 10.90 -5.56
C MET A 1 28.46 11.33 -4.10
N SER A 2 27.97 12.55 -3.84
CA SER A 2 27.81 13.01 -2.45
C SER A 2 26.71 12.20 -1.74
N GLU A 3 26.85 12.06 -0.43
CA GLU A 3 25.92 11.31 0.42
C GLU A 3 24.50 11.88 0.38
N LEU A 4 24.40 13.21 0.24
CA LEU A 4 23.14 13.92 0.06
C LEU A 4 22.36 13.45 -1.19
N VAL A 5 23.06 13.25 -2.32
CA VAL A 5 22.43 12.79 -3.57
C VAL A 5 21.89 11.36 -3.42
N LYS A 6 22.58 10.51 -2.65
CA LYS A 6 22.09 9.15 -2.36
C LYS A 6 20.81 9.21 -1.52
N ILE A 7 20.79 10.00 -0.45
CA ILE A 7 19.62 10.13 0.44
C ILE A 7 18.40 10.67 -0.31
N GLN A 8 18.59 11.67 -1.19
CA GLN A 8 17.53 12.17 -2.07
C GLN A 8 17.01 11.10 -3.04
N GLY A 9 17.90 10.25 -3.57
CA GLY A 9 17.52 9.11 -4.39
C GLY A 9 16.65 8.10 -3.63
N TYR A 10 16.98 7.81 -2.37
CA TYR A 10 16.17 6.96 -1.50
C TYR A 10 14.81 7.60 -1.18
N GLU A 11 14.76 8.91 -0.90
CA GLU A 11 13.50 9.66 -0.70
C GLU A 11 12.56 9.52 -1.90
N ALA A 12 13.09 9.68 -3.12
CA ALA A 12 12.32 9.56 -4.35
C ALA A 12 11.76 8.14 -4.56
N ARG A 13 12.59 7.11 -4.35
CA ARG A 13 12.15 5.69 -4.46
C ARG A 13 11.08 5.34 -3.45
N ASN A 14 11.28 5.69 -2.18
CA ASN A 14 10.31 5.45 -1.13
C ASN A 14 8.98 6.18 -1.41
N LYS A 15 9.03 7.42 -1.94
CA LYS A 15 7.82 8.15 -2.35
C LYS A 15 7.05 7.43 -3.46
N LEU A 16 7.74 6.94 -4.49
CA LEU A 16 7.11 6.17 -5.58
C LEU A 16 6.48 4.88 -5.06
N GLU A 17 7.21 4.11 -4.25
CA GLU A 17 6.71 2.85 -3.69
C GLU A 17 5.47 3.07 -2.81
N ARG A 18 5.46 4.12 -1.97
CA ARG A 18 4.25 4.48 -1.19
C ARG A 18 3.06 4.81 -2.09
N GLN A 19 3.29 5.51 -3.20
CA GLN A 19 2.22 5.84 -4.14
C GLN A 19 1.65 4.57 -4.80
N GLU A 20 2.51 3.67 -5.24
CA GLU A 20 2.11 2.38 -5.83
C GLU A 20 1.32 1.53 -4.83
N VAL A 21 1.81 1.39 -3.60
CA VAL A 21 1.14 0.63 -2.54
C VAL A 21 -0.25 1.22 -2.25
N ARG A 22 -0.38 2.56 -2.17
CA ARG A 22 -1.68 3.22 -1.97
C ARG A 22 -2.64 2.98 -3.13
N GLN A 23 -2.16 3.01 -4.37
CA GLN A 23 -2.99 2.71 -5.54
C GLN A 23 -3.48 1.25 -5.52
N ARG A 24 -2.61 0.30 -5.19
CA ARG A 24 -2.99 -1.13 -5.06
C ARG A 24 -4.00 -1.34 -3.94
N LEU A 25 -3.81 -0.72 -2.78
CA LEU A 25 -4.77 -0.74 -1.67
C LEU A 25 -6.14 -0.19 -2.08
N ALA A 26 -6.19 0.90 -2.84
CA ALA A 26 -7.44 1.46 -3.35
C ALA A 26 -8.15 0.48 -4.30
N GLY A 27 -7.41 -0.16 -5.21
CA GLY A 27 -7.93 -1.18 -6.11
C GLY A 27 -8.48 -2.40 -5.37
N LEU A 28 -7.74 -2.92 -4.37
CA LEU A 28 -8.19 -4.05 -3.55
C LEU A 28 -9.47 -3.74 -2.79
N ARG A 29 -9.61 -2.53 -2.22
CA ARG A 29 -10.85 -2.12 -1.53
C ARG A 29 -12.04 -2.10 -2.47
N ALA A 30 -11.87 -1.62 -3.70
CA ALA A 30 -12.93 -1.62 -4.70
C ALA A 30 -13.31 -3.05 -5.10
N ALA A 31 -12.32 -3.91 -5.38
CA ALA A 31 -12.55 -5.31 -5.75
C ALA A 31 -13.26 -6.09 -4.63
N ILE A 32 -12.81 -5.98 -3.38
CA ILE A 32 -13.45 -6.63 -2.23
C ILE A 32 -14.91 -6.18 -2.08
N ARG A 33 -15.18 -4.88 -2.27
CA ARG A 33 -16.55 -4.34 -2.20
C ARG A 33 -17.45 -4.96 -3.27
N GLU A 34 -16.95 -5.13 -4.50
CA GLU A 34 -17.73 -5.74 -5.58
C GLU A 34 -18.02 -7.24 -5.33
N LEU A 35 -17.07 -7.95 -4.71
CA LEU A 35 -17.25 -9.36 -4.35
C LEU A 35 -18.22 -9.57 -3.18
N LEU A 36 -18.35 -8.57 -2.31
CA LEU A 36 -19.22 -8.58 -1.13
C LEU A 36 -20.45 -7.67 -1.31
N ASP A 37 -20.90 -7.48 -2.55
CA ASP A 37 -22.07 -6.65 -2.86
C ASP A 37 -23.33 -7.24 -2.19
N PRO A 38 -23.96 -6.51 -1.24
CA PRO A 38 -25.08 -7.02 -0.47
C PRO A 38 -26.36 -7.22 -1.28
N ILE A 39 -26.41 -6.74 -2.53
CA ILE A 39 -27.56 -6.89 -3.42
C ILE A 39 -27.48 -8.21 -4.21
N ARG A 40 -26.30 -8.82 -4.32
CA ARG A 40 -26.12 -10.09 -5.03
C ARG A 40 -26.66 -11.27 -4.22
N PRO A 41 -27.19 -12.32 -4.89
CA PRO A 41 -27.51 -13.57 -4.22
C PRO A 41 -26.32 -14.12 -3.45
N VAL A 42 -26.57 -14.75 -2.30
CA VAL A 42 -25.53 -15.34 -1.45
C VAL A 42 -24.76 -16.44 -2.19
N ASP A 43 -25.43 -17.16 -3.09
CA ASP A 43 -24.82 -18.21 -3.91
C ASP A 43 -23.75 -17.66 -4.88
N ASP A 44 -23.83 -16.37 -5.24
CA ASP A 44 -22.86 -15.68 -6.10
C ASP A 44 -21.70 -15.05 -5.30
N LEU A 45 -21.73 -15.17 -3.96
CA LEU A 45 -20.76 -14.55 -3.07
C LEU A 45 -19.42 -15.30 -3.13
N ASN A 46 -18.43 -14.72 -3.80
CA ASN A 46 -17.09 -15.28 -3.86
C ASN A 46 -16.23 -14.86 -2.64
N TRP A 47 -16.64 -15.33 -1.46
CA TRP A 47 -16.02 -14.96 -0.18
C TRP A 47 -14.55 -15.39 -0.06
N GLN A 48 -14.14 -16.46 -0.74
CA GLN A 48 -12.77 -16.96 -0.72
C GLN A 48 -11.81 -15.97 -1.40
N VAL A 49 -12.23 -15.43 -2.57
CA VAL A 49 -11.45 -14.40 -3.27
C VAL A 49 -11.43 -13.11 -2.46
N ALA A 50 -12.56 -12.71 -1.86
CA ALA A 50 -12.62 -11.53 -1.00
C ALA A 50 -11.68 -11.65 0.21
N ALA A 51 -11.64 -12.81 0.86
CA ALA A 51 -10.75 -13.07 1.99
C ALA A 51 -9.26 -13.05 1.58
N SER A 52 -8.93 -13.64 0.43
CA SER A 52 -7.57 -13.61 -0.12
C SER A 52 -7.11 -12.18 -0.43
N GLN A 53 -7.96 -11.38 -1.08
CA GLN A 53 -7.69 -9.98 -1.38
C GLN A 53 -7.58 -9.13 -0.10
N ALA A 54 -8.36 -9.44 0.94
CA ALA A 54 -8.25 -8.77 2.22
C ALA A 54 -6.91 -9.05 2.91
N LEU A 55 -6.40 -10.29 2.83
CA LEU A 55 -5.08 -10.65 3.35
C LEU A 55 -3.96 -9.92 2.59
N GLU A 56 -4.04 -9.86 1.26
CA GLU A 56 -3.10 -9.07 0.45
C GLU A 56 -3.15 -7.59 0.85
N GLY A 57 -4.34 -7.04 1.05
CA GLY A 57 -4.55 -5.67 1.51
C GLY A 57 -3.91 -5.42 2.89
N ALA A 58 -4.03 -6.37 3.82
CA ALA A 58 -3.39 -6.26 5.13
C ALA A 58 -1.86 -6.23 5.02
N ASN A 59 -1.27 -7.09 4.18
CA ASN A 59 0.18 -7.10 3.94
C ASN A 59 0.67 -5.79 3.33
N LEU A 60 -0.07 -5.24 2.36
CA LEU A 60 0.24 -3.94 1.76
C LEU A 60 0.10 -2.79 2.76
N GLN A 61 -0.85 -2.87 3.69
CA GLN A 61 -1.02 -1.88 4.75
C GLN A 61 0.18 -1.87 5.71
N ILE A 62 0.70 -3.05 6.07
CA ILE A 62 1.93 -3.19 6.87
C ILE A 62 3.11 -2.58 6.11
N ARG A 63 3.28 -2.94 4.83
CA ARG A 63 4.36 -2.38 4.00
C ARG A 63 4.28 -0.86 3.88
N LEU A 64 3.08 -0.30 3.76
CA LEU A 64 2.89 1.15 3.72
C LEU A 64 3.36 1.82 5.03
N GLN A 65 3.07 1.21 6.19
CA GLN A 65 3.53 1.73 7.48
C GLN A 65 5.06 1.70 7.60
N GLU A 66 5.70 0.62 7.15
CA GLU A 66 7.17 0.53 7.09
C GLU A 66 7.75 1.65 6.22
N LEU A 67 7.21 1.84 5.01
CA LEU A 67 7.65 2.89 4.10
C LEU A 67 7.44 4.29 4.67
N GLU A 68 6.37 4.51 5.44
CA GLU A 68 6.13 5.79 6.13
C GLU A 68 7.14 6.04 7.26
N ALA A 69 7.53 4.99 7.99
CA ALA A 69 8.59 5.06 8.99
C ALA A 69 9.95 5.35 8.33
N GLU A 70 10.30 4.64 7.25
CA GLU A 70 11.51 4.90 6.46
C GLU A 70 11.54 6.36 5.95
N ALA A 71 10.41 6.88 5.45
CA ALA A 71 10.30 8.26 4.98
C ALA A 71 10.50 9.28 6.12
N ALA A 72 10.13 8.94 7.35
CA ALA A 72 10.39 9.79 8.50
C ALA A 72 11.90 9.84 8.83
N GLU A 73 12.58 8.70 8.81
CA GLU A 73 14.03 8.63 9.04
C GLU A 73 14.82 9.34 7.94
N ILE A 74 14.43 9.19 6.67
CA ILE A 74 15.04 9.90 5.54
C ILE A 74 14.90 11.43 5.71
N ARG A 75 13.72 11.90 6.13
CA ARG A 75 13.49 13.34 6.37
C ARG A 75 14.35 13.87 7.51
N LYS A 76 14.45 13.13 8.62
CA LYS A 76 15.39 13.45 9.72
C LYS A 76 16.83 13.57 9.22
N ALA A 77 17.29 12.63 8.40
CA ALA A 77 18.63 12.65 7.82
C ALA A 77 18.88 13.84 6.87
N LEU A 78 17.83 14.34 6.22
CA LEU A 78 17.87 15.54 5.37
C LEU A 78 17.66 16.85 6.13
N GLY A 79 17.37 16.81 7.43
CA GLY A 79 17.05 17.99 8.24
C GLY A 79 15.68 18.60 7.94
N LYS A 80 14.72 17.79 7.50
CA LYS A 80 13.34 18.18 7.17
C LYS A 80 12.31 17.60 8.13
#